data_AF-A0A3D6B3F2-F1
#
_entry.id   AF-A0A3D6B3F2-F1
#
_cell.length_a   1.000
_cell.length_b   1.000
_cell.length_c   1.000
_cell.angle_alpha   90.00
_cell.angle_beta   90.00
_cell.angle_gamma   90.00
#
_symmetry.space_group_name_H-M   'P 1'
#
loop_
_entity.id
_entity.type
_entity.pdbx_description
1 polymer ?
#
loop_
_entity_poly.entity_id
_entity_poly.type
_entity_poly.pdbx_seq_one_letter_code
_entity_poly.pdbx_strand_id
1 'polypeptide(L)' 'MFWTLELAGSLDDAPWPATKDELIDYANRTGAPQDVLENLQELEDDGEIYESIEDIWPDYPT' A
#
# COMPACT_ATOMS: atom_id res chain seq x y z
N MET A 1 -4.37 0.59 11.03
CA MET A 1 -3.68 -0.26 10.03
C MET A 1 -3.46 -1.67 10.54
N PHE A 2 -3.95 -2.65 9.77
CA PHE A 2 -3.73 -4.09 9.97
C PHE A 2 -3.15 -4.68 8.69
N TRP A 3 -1.83 -4.81 8.62
CA TRP A 3 -1.16 -5.41 7.46
C TRP A 3 -0.85 -6.89 7.70
N THR A 4 -0.90 -7.67 6.63
CA THR A 4 -0.46 -9.07 6.59
C THR A 4 0.37 -9.29 5.34
N LEU A 5 1.12 -10.40 5.28
CA LEU A 5 1.88 -10.77 4.09
C LEU A 5 1.02 -10.89 2.83
N GLU A 6 -0.22 -11.37 2.94
CA GLU A 6 -1.14 -11.48 1.81
C GLU A 6 -1.59 -10.10 1.30
N LEU A 7 -1.84 -9.15 2.22
CA LEU A 7 -2.19 -7.78 1.88
C LEU A 7 -1.00 -7.05 1.24
N ALA A 8 0.19 -7.19 1.83
CA ALA A 8 1.43 -6.63 1.30
C ALA A 8 1.75 -7.19 -0.10
N GLY A 9 1.57 -8.50 -0.31
CA GLY A 9 1.74 -9.14 -1.62
C GLY A 9 0.82 -8.60 -2.72
N SER A 10 -0.31 -7.96 -2.35
CA SER A 10 -1.19 -7.29 -3.32
C SER A 10 -0.55 -6.01 -3.89
N LEU A 11 0.42 -5.43 -3.19
CA LEU A 11 1.14 -4.21 -3.58
C LEU A 11 2.57 -4.48 -4.06
N ASP A 12 3.01 -5.75 -4.12
CA ASP A 12 4.36 -6.11 -4.59
C ASP A 12 4.61 -5.65 -6.04
N ASP A 13 3.59 -5.81 -6.90
CA ASP A 13 3.57 -5.36 -8.30
C ASP A 13 3.09 -3.90 -8.48
N ALA A 14 2.90 -3.14 -7.39
CA ALA A 14 2.47 -1.75 -7.49
C ALA A 14 3.55 -0.88 -8.18
N PRO A 15 3.17 0.26 -8.79
CA PRO A 15 4.08 1.09 -9.58
C PRO A 15 5.00 1.96 -8.70
N TRP A 16 5.78 1.33 -7.81
CA TRP A 16 6.73 2.02 -6.95
C TRP A 16 7.84 2.72 -7.76
N PRO A 17 8.36 3.86 -7.28
CA PRO A 17 7.90 4.63 -6.14
C PRO A 17 6.57 5.35 -6.44
N ALA A 18 5.62 5.34 -5.51
CA ALA A 18 4.25 5.81 -5.72
C ALA A 18 3.69 6.62 -4.54
N THR A 19 2.78 7.53 -4.83
CA THR A 19 2.03 8.29 -3.81
C THR A 19 0.87 7.46 -3.23
N LYS A 20 0.34 7.87 -2.07
CA LYS A 20 -0.85 7.25 -1.45
C LYS A 20 -2.00 7.09 -2.46
N ASP A 21 -2.35 8.15 -3.18
CA ASP A 21 -3.42 8.13 -4.18
C ASP A 21 -3.16 7.13 -5.32
N GLU A 22 -1.92 7.05 -5.80
CA GLU A 22 -1.54 6.11 -6.86
C GLU A 22 -1.63 4.66 -6.39
N LEU A 23 -1.26 4.37 -5.15
CA LEU A 23 -1.40 3.03 -4.56
C LEU A 23 -2.87 2.66 -4.37
N ILE A 24 -3.72 3.62 -3.97
CA ILE A 24 -5.16 3.42 -3.85
C ILE A 24 -5.80 3.17 -5.22
N ASP A 25 -5.42 3.93 -6.25
CA ASP A 25 -5.90 3.71 -7.63
C ASP A 25 -5.45 2.34 -8.15
N TYR A 26 -4.18 1.98 -7.93
CA TYR A 26 -3.64 0.68 -8.30
C TYR A 26 -4.42 -0.45 -7.62
N ALA A 27 -4.60 -0.40 -6.30
CA ALA A 27 -5.35 -1.39 -5.52
C ALA A 27 -6.80 -1.52 -5.99
N ASN A 28 -7.47 -0.41 -6.33
CA ASN A 28 -8.82 -0.45 -6.91
C ASN A 28 -8.85 -1.11 -8.29
N ARG A 29 -7.85 -0.84 -9.14
CA ARG A 29 -7.78 -1.35 -10.52
C ARG A 29 -7.40 -2.82 -10.60
N THR A 30 -6.53 -3.28 -9.71
CA THR A 30 -6.12 -4.68 -9.64
C THR A 30 -7.15 -5.55 -8.89
N GLY A 31 -8.10 -4.92 -8.18
CA GLY A 31 -9.08 -5.64 -7.37
C GLY A 31 -8.46 -6.19 -6.10
N ALA A 32 -7.52 -5.44 -5.50
CA ALA A 32 -6.93 -5.77 -4.22
C ALA A 32 -8.01 -5.89 -3.12
N PRO A 33 -7.75 -6.66 -2.06
CA PRO A 33 -8.67 -6.79 -0.93
C PRO A 33 -9.05 -5.43 -0.34
N GLN A 34 -10.29 -5.31 0.14
CA GLN A 34 -10.77 -4.05 0.71
C GLN A 34 -9.92 -3.60 1.90
N ASP A 35 -9.39 -4.54 2.69
CA ASP A 35 -8.46 -4.25 3.79
C ASP A 35 -7.20 -3.49 3.32
N VAL A 36 -6.68 -3.75 2.11
CA VAL A 36 -5.56 -2.99 1.53
C VAL A 36 -5.97 -1.53 1.30
N LEU A 37 -7.14 -1.33 0.71
CA LEU A 37 -7.68 0.01 0.45
C LEU A 37 -7.96 0.78 1.73
N GLU A 38 -8.49 0.12 2.76
CA GLU A 38 -8.71 0.74 4.08
C GLU A 38 -7.37 1.12 4.72
N ASN A 39 -6.38 0.22 4.72
CA ASN A 39 -5.04 0.52 5.25
C ASN A 39 -4.37 1.69 4.52
N LEU A 40 -4.44 1.72 3.19
CA LEU A 40 -3.86 2.81 2.38
C LEU A 40 -4.59 4.14 2.62
N GLN A 41 -5.92 4.12 2.82
CA GLN A 41 -6.68 5.33 3.15
C GLN A 41 -6.39 5.85 4.56
N GLU A 42 -6.02 4.97 5.50
CA GLU A 42 -5.57 5.35 6.84
C GLU A 42 -4.17 5.99 6.85
N LEU A 43 -3.41 5.93 5.74
CA LEU A 43 -2.10 6.60 5.65
C LEU A 43 -2.25 8.13 5.68
N GLU A 44 -1.28 8.77 6.32
CA GLU A 44 -1.22 10.24 6.37
C GLU A 44 -0.98 10.80 4.96
N ASP A 45 -1.80 11.80 4.58
CA ASP A 45 -1.75 12.43 3.26
C ASP A 45 -0.76 13.60 3.21
N ASP A 46 0.52 13.31 3.44
CA ASP A 46 1.57 14.36 3.47
C ASP A 46 2.18 14.62 2.08
N GLY A 47 1.68 13.95 1.03
CA GLY A 47 2.27 13.99 -0.31
C GLY A 47 3.63 13.29 -0.40
N GLU A 48 3.96 12.46 0.59
CA GLU A 48 5.16 11.63 0.59
C GLU A 48 5.08 10.54 -0.48
N ILE A 49 6.22 10.23 -1.09
CA ILE A 49 6.36 9.16 -2.07
C ILE A 49 6.92 7.96 -1.33
N TYR A 50 6.21 6.84 -1.39
CA TYR A 50 6.66 5.58 -0.84
C TYR A 50 7.50 4.85 -1.88
N GLU A 51 8.68 4.36 -1.48
CA GLU A 51 9.57 3.59 -2.36
C GLU A 51 9.21 2.10 -2.36
N SER A 52 8.60 1.61 -1.29
CA SER A 52 8.16 0.21 -1.17
C SER A 52 7.10 0.02 -0.08
N ILE A 53 6.59 -1.22 0.04
CA ILE A 53 5.68 -1.60 1.13
C ILE A 53 6.32 -1.46 2.52
N GLU A 54 7.65 -1.49 2.63
CA GLU A 54 8.37 -1.30 3.90
C GLU A 54 8.22 0.12 4.44
N ASP A 55 8.05 1.12 3.57
CA ASP A 55 7.81 2.51 3.98
C ASP A 55 6.40 2.71 4.55
N ILE A 56 5.45 1.87 4.11
CA ILE A 56 4.06 1.87 4.57
C ILE A 56 3.88 0.97 5.80
N TRP A 57 4.54 -0.18 5.79
CA TRP A 57 4.48 -1.18 6.84
C TRP A 57 5.90 -1.54 7.32
N PRO A 58 6.41 -0.84 8.36
CA PRO A 58 7.78 -1.05 8.84
C PRO A 58 8.01 -2.41 9.53
N ASP A 59 6.93 -3.15 9.83
CA ASP A 59 6.96 -4.52 10.39
C ASP A 59 6.95 -5.61 9.29
N TYR A 60 7.10 -5.22 8.02
CA TYR A 60 7.19 -6.18 6.91
C TYR A 60 8.42 -7.09 7.10
N PRO A 61 8.25 -8.43 7.13
CA PRO A 61 9.37 -9.34 7.34
C PRO A 61 10.25 -9.41 6.08
N THR A 62 11.56 -9.20 6.26
CA THR A 62 12.59 -9.24 5.21
C THR A 62 13.18 -10.64 4.97
#